data_AF-A0A1Y3NND5-F1
#
_entry.id   AF-A0A1Y3NND5-F1
#
_cell.length_a   1.000
_cell.length_b   1.000
_cell.length_c   1.000
_cell.angle_alpha   90.00
_cell.angle_beta   90.00
_cell.angle_gamma   90.00
#
_symmetry.space_group_name_H-M   'P 1'
#
loop_
_entity.id
_entity.type
_entity.pdbx_description
1 polymer ?
#
loop_
_entity_poly.entity_id
_entity_poly.type
_entity_poly.pdbx_seq_one_letter_code
_entity_poly.pdbx_strand_id
1 'polypeptide(L)'
;MNETFEILRSETPINQENINEFADYFAKGDEDSQVDLGGSKNSVHSSKDIFDEDGDDENKNKEEENEESEKKEGEEEEDEEEKVSNAIDREQFIENLKLEIEKYERNNTKNLFLQNKLYELFRKKRPDEHRDGDKSMNDQEQRYLSSMYEYKELKNEYDEINNKKQEIANNHKEKLQEKKQESERLYHEFYKQKQHIAQNAKSTRTGNEFSMKVFEQWEGSEKKKDEMVTAARLENIRLQNKLRRQESVLRQKEELADGLHLIDFEQLKIENQTYNEKIEERNEELLKLRKKINNIVQVLTHVKEKLQFVQAENVHLKEELKELDEKVTKQRDTLPAIKQSRDKLKHNTQILRQKHGLLGNRILLMDFENKIVNI
;
A
#
# COMPACT_ATOMS: atom_id res chain seq x y z
N MET A 1 -53.04 -20.20 29.22
CA MET A 1 -52.74 -18.75 29.35
C MET A 1 -51.31 -18.47 28.89
N ASN A 2 -50.94 -18.90 27.67
CA ASN A 2 -49.56 -18.83 27.14
C ASN A 2 -49.57 -18.42 25.65
N GLU A 3 -50.38 -17.44 25.25
CA GLU A 3 -50.48 -17.05 23.82
C GLU A 3 -50.36 -15.54 23.55
N THR A 4 -50.06 -14.71 24.56
CA THR A 4 -50.01 -13.25 24.39
C THR A 4 -48.61 -12.63 24.38
N PHE A 5 -47.53 -13.44 24.39
CA PHE A 5 -46.15 -12.93 24.46
C PHE A 5 -45.29 -13.14 23.20
N GLU A 6 -45.84 -13.64 22.09
CA GLU A 6 -45.06 -13.95 20.88
C GLU A 6 -45.20 -12.99 19.69
N ILE A 7 -45.94 -11.89 19.80
CA ILE A 7 -46.21 -11.01 18.64
C ILE A 7 -45.13 -9.93 18.41
N LEU A 8 -44.12 -9.77 19.28
CA LEU A 8 -43.08 -8.74 19.11
C LEU A 8 -41.78 -9.22 18.46
N ARG A 9 -41.75 -10.41 17.82
CA ARG A 9 -40.55 -10.93 17.12
C ARG A 9 -40.63 -10.97 15.60
N SER A 10 -41.72 -10.50 14.99
CA SER A 10 -41.84 -10.49 13.54
C SER A 10 -42.28 -9.11 13.08
N GLU A 11 -41.32 -8.26 12.71
CA GLU A 11 -41.46 -7.32 11.59
C GLU A 11 -40.13 -6.58 11.36
N THR A 12 -39.47 -6.97 10.28
CA THR A 12 -38.37 -6.31 9.55
C THR A 12 -36.99 -6.13 10.23
N PRO A 13 -35.91 -6.69 9.63
CA PRO A 13 -34.55 -6.40 10.07
C PRO A 13 -34.17 -4.98 9.63
N ILE A 14 -34.01 -4.07 10.60
CA ILE A 14 -33.38 -2.77 10.38
C ILE A 14 -31.92 -3.04 10.02
N ASN A 15 -31.54 -2.68 8.79
CA ASN A 15 -30.20 -2.87 8.25
C ASN A 15 -29.17 -2.10 9.10
N GLN A 16 -28.36 -2.83 9.89
CA GLN A 16 -27.51 -2.28 10.95
C GLN A 16 -26.25 -1.56 10.45
N GLU A 17 -25.98 -1.57 9.14
CA GLU A 17 -24.79 -0.94 8.56
C GLU A 17 -24.86 0.60 8.55
N ASN A 18 -26.06 1.19 8.42
CA ASN A 18 -26.21 2.65 8.30
C ASN A 18 -26.27 3.41 9.64
N ILE A 19 -26.30 2.71 10.78
CA ILE A 19 -26.38 3.34 12.11
C ILE A 19 -24.98 3.69 12.64
N ASN A 20 -23.93 3.02 12.14
CA ASN A 20 -22.56 3.22 12.61
C ASN A 20 -21.93 4.53 12.12
N GLU A 21 -22.35 5.05 10.95
CA GLU A 21 -21.92 6.36 10.46
C GLU A 21 -22.49 7.54 11.27
N PHE A 22 -23.64 7.36 11.92
CA PHE A 22 -24.33 8.42 12.65
C PHE A 22 -23.75 8.67 14.05
N ALA A 23 -23.07 7.67 14.64
CA ALA A 23 -22.47 7.77 15.97
C ALA A 23 -21.13 8.51 15.98
N ASP A 24 -20.40 8.51 14.86
CA ASP A 24 -19.08 9.16 14.74
C ASP A 24 -19.16 10.68 14.62
N TYR A 25 -20.30 11.24 14.21
CA TYR A 25 -20.49 12.69 14.11
C TYR A 25 -20.64 13.38 15.48
N PHE A 26 -21.24 12.71 16.46
CA PHE A 26 -21.44 13.26 17.82
C PHE A 26 -20.24 13.00 18.76
N ALA A 27 -19.36 12.06 18.43
CA ALA A 27 -18.22 11.73 19.29
C ALA A 27 -17.03 12.70 19.17
N LYS A 28 -16.98 13.54 18.11
CA LYS A 28 -15.87 14.48 17.86
C LYS A 28 -16.07 15.89 18.42
N GLY A 29 -17.22 16.20 19.02
CA GLY A 29 -17.55 17.55 19.52
C GLY A 29 -17.00 17.89 20.91
N ASP A 30 -16.60 16.89 21.71
CA ASP A 30 -16.40 17.08 23.16
C ASP A 30 -14.95 16.90 23.64
N GLU A 31 -13.97 16.67 22.75
CA GLU A 31 -12.57 16.43 23.18
C GLU A 31 -11.64 17.67 23.18
N ASP A 32 -12.09 18.84 22.69
CA ASP A 32 -11.23 20.04 22.57
C ASP A 32 -11.49 21.15 23.61
N SER A 33 -11.98 20.82 24.82
CA SER A 33 -12.15 21.84 25.87
C SER A 33 -11.76 21.39 27.28
N GLN A 34 -10.50 20.98 27.43
CA GLN A 34 -9.87 20.95 28.76
C GLN A 34 -8.41 21.38 28.70
N VAL A 35 -8.17 22.69 28.60
CA VAL A 35 -6.86 23.28 28.90
C VAL A 35 -7.00 24.64 29.59
N ASP A 36 -6.52 24.65 30.82
CA ASP A 36 -5.86 25.72 31.58
C ASP A 36 -6.67 26.89 32.16
N LEU A 37 -6.77 26.89 33.50
CA LEU A 37 -7.23 27.98 34.34
C LEU A 37 -6.00 28.72 34.90
N GLY A 38 -5.70 29.91 34.36
CA GLY A 38 -4.61 30.75 34.83
C GLY A 38 -4.72 32.23 34.44
N GLY A 39 -5.53 32.99 35.18
CA GLY A 39 -5.20 34.38 35.56
C GLY A 39 -5.48 35.56 34.60
N SER A 40 -6.39 36.42 35.06
CA SER A 40 -6.33 37.91 35.00
C SER A 40 -7.29 38.68 34.06
N LYS A 41 -8.44 39.02 34.65
CA LYS A 41 -9.08 40.35 34.78
C LYS A 41 -9.43 41.20 33.53
N ASN A 42 -10.74 41.50 33.50
CA ASN A 42 -11.44 42.72 33.10
C ASN A 42 -11.70 42.98 31.60
N SER A 43 -12.97 42.85 31.19
CA SER A 43 -13.82 44.01 30.88
C SER A 43 -15.26 43.55 30.58
N VAL A 44 -16.21 44.22 31.21
CA VAL A 44 -17.66 44.03 31.10
C VAL A 44 -18.15 44.82 29.89
N HIS A 45 -18.87 44.18 28.95
CA HIS A 45 -20.06 44.80 28.36
C HIS A 45 -21.04 43.76 27.83
N SER A 46 -22.28 43.94 28.28
CA SER A 46 -23.51 43.21 27.97
C SER A 46 -24.19 43.80 26.75
N SER A 47 -24.91 42.95 26.00
CA SER A 47 -26.18 43.17 25.25
C SER A 47 -26.24 42.06 24.18
N LYS A 48 -27.07 41.01 24.21
CA LYS A 48 -28.53 40.84 24.36
C LYS A 48 -29.32 41.38 23.13
N ASP A 49 -30.07 40.46 22.50
CA ASP A 49 -31.21 40.61 21.56
C ASP A 49 -30.85 40.80 20.05
N ILE A 50 -31.45 40.24 18.98
CA ILE A 50 -32.77 39.65 18.59
C ILE A 50 -32.58 38.92 17.19
N PHE A 51 -33.08 37.68 16.92
CA PHE A 51 -34.18 37.25 15.97
C PHE A 51 -34.41 38.12 14.70
N ASP A 52 -34.75 37.70 13.46
CA ASP A 52 -35.61 36.69 12.80
C ASP A 52 -34.99 36.38 11.39
N GLU A 53 -35.11 35.23 10.70
CA GLU A 53 -36.26 34.51 10.10
C GLU A 53 -37.01 35.24 8.95
N ASP A 54 -37.46 34.44 7.96
CA ASP A 54 -38.12 34.75 6.66
C ASP A 54 -37.18 34.86 5.43
N GLY A 55 -37.43 34.22 4.28
CA GLY A 55 -38.56 33.41 3.80
C GLY A 55 -38.44 33.27 2.26
N ASP A 56 -38.76 32.09 1.73
CA ASP A 56 -38.78 31.72 0.30
C ASP A 56 -39.82 32.51 -0.50
N ASP A 57 -39.58 32.75 -1.79
CA ASP A 57 -40.67 32.93 -2.76
C ASP A 57 -40.32 32.38 -4.17
N GLU A 58 -41.07 31.38 -4.59
CA GLU A 58 -41.05 30.73 -5.91
C GLU A 58 -42.00 31.45 -6.87
N ASN A 59 -41.51 31.90 -8.03
CA ASN A 59 -42.35 32.52 -9.05
C ASN A 59 -42.66 31.54 -10.21
N LYS A 60 -43.94 31.22 -10.40
CA LYS A 60 -44.50 30.42 -11.52
C LYS A 60 -45.08 31.34 -12.58
N ASN A 61 -44.53 31.28 -13.79
CA ASN A 61 -45.11 31.90 -14.99
C ASN A 61 -46.34 31.12 -15.49
N LYS A 62 -47.41 31.84 -15.84
CA LYS A 62 -48.50 31.38 -16.71
C LYS A 62 -48.85 32.46 -17.74
N GLU A 63 -49.24 31.94 -18.89
CA GLU A 63 -49.39 32.55 -20.21
C GLU A 63 -50.53 33.59 -20.30
N GLU A 64 -50.33 34.62 -21.11
CA GLU A 64 -51.34 35.59 -21.55
C GLU A 64 -51.87 35.18 -22.93
N GLU A 65 -53.20 35.14 -23.09
CA GLU A 65 -53.90 35.23 -24.38
C GLU A 65 -54.49 36.63 -24.53
N ASN A 66 -54.27 37.20 -25.72
CA ASN A 66 -54.72 38.50 -26.19
C ASN A 66 -56.09 38.38 -26.88
N GLU A 67 -57.06 39.22 -26.54
CA GLU A 67 -58.13 39.62 -27.47
C GLU A 67 -58.46 41.13 -27.35
N GLU A 68 -58.16 41.82 -28.45
CA GLU A 68 -58.83 42.97 -29.08
C GLU A 68 -60.07 43.59 -28.41
N SER A 69 -60.11 44.93 -28.30
CA SER A 69 -60.97 45.77 -29.18
C SER A 69 -60.88 47.28 -28.87
N GLU A 70 -60.95 48.06 -29.95
CA GLU A 70 -60.74 49.50 -30.05
C GLU A 70 -61.97 50.38 -29.70
N LYS A 71 -61.66 51.56 -29.15
CA LYS A 71 -62.24 52.92 -29.38
C LYS A 71 -63.73 53.22 -29.06
N LYS A 72 -63.94 54.24 -28.20
CA LYS A 72 -64.42 55.62 -28.52
C LYS A 72 -64.93 56.33 -27.23
N GLU A 73 -64.31 57.43 -26.83
CA GLU A 73 -64.71 58.85 -27.00
C GLU A 73 -65.76 59.37 -26.00
N GLY A 74 -65.44 60.51 -25.38
CA GLY A 74 -66.27 61.33 -24.49
C GLY A 74 -66.11 60.93 -23.03
N GLU A 75 -65.96 61.78 -22.04
CA GLU A 75 -66.00 63.25 -21.88
C GLU A 75 -65.60 63.44 -20.39
N GLU A 76 -64.96 64.58 -20.03
CA GLU A 76 -65.06 65.29 -18.73
C GLU A 76 -64.80 64.47 -17.43
N GLU A 77 -64.09 64.88 -16.39
CA GLU A 77 -63.39 66.05 -15.87
C GLU A 77 -62.61 65.47 -14.66
N GLU A 78 -61.53 66.13 -14.25
CA GLU A 78 -60.87 65.97 -12.94
C GLU A 78 -60.37 64.55 -12.56
N ASP A 79 -59.04 64.36 -12.54
CA ASP A 79 -58.38 63.78 -11.37
C ASP A 79 -56.85 63.73 -11.55
N GLU A 80 -56.19 64.31 -10.55
CA GLU A 80 -54.94 63.94 -9.91
C GLU A 80 -53.69 63.60 -10.76
N GLU A 81 -52.66 64.38 -10.45
CA GLU A 81 -51.26 64.01 -10.58
C GLU A 81 -51.02 62.60 -10.01
N GLU A 82 -50.63 61.63 -10.83
CA GLU A 82 -49.64 60.64 -10.41
C GLU A 82 -49.01 59.96 -11.63
N LYS A 83 -47.87 60.54 -12.07
CA LYS A 83 -46.87 59.81 -12.83
C LYS A 83 -46.29 58.74 -11.90
N VAL A 84 -46.87 57.54 -11.91
CA VAL A 84 -46.28 56.39 -11.24
C VAL A 84 -44.96 56.05 -11.94
N SER A 85 -43.88 56.41 -11.24
CA SER A 85 -42.52 56.13 -11.60
C SER A 85 -42.25 54.63 -11.52
N ASN A 86 -42.01 53.98 -12.66
CA ASN A 86 -41.15 52.79 -12.71
C ASN A 86 -39.68 53.22 -12.54
N ALA A 87 -39.39 53.95 -11.45
CA ALA A 87 -38.06 54.22 -11.00
C ALA A 87 -37.67 53.06 -10.08
N ILE A 88 -37.13 51.99 -10.68
CA ILE A 88 -36.22 51.11 -9.93
C ILE A 88 -35.20 52.06 -9.31
N ASP A 89 -35.17 52.09 -7.98
CA ASP A 89 -34.42 53.07 -7.21
C ASP A 89 -32.94 52.95 -7.60
N ARG A 90 -32.48 53.87 -8.47
CA ARG A 90 -31.18 53.77 -9.14
C ARG A 90 -30.06 53.67 -8.11
N GLU A 91 -30.29 54.26 -6.95
CA GLU A 91 -29.41 54.28 -5.81
C GLU A 91 -29.31 52.89 -5.14
N GLN A 92 -30.45 52.21 -4.89
CA GLN A 92 -30.47 50.85 -4.35
C GLN A 92 -29.87 49.83 -5.34
N PHE A 93 -30.07 50.03 -6.64
CA PHE A 93 -29.45 49.18 -7.67
C PHE A 93 -27.92 49.34 -7.71
N ILE A 94 -27.43 50.58 -7.57
CA ILE A 94 -26.00 50.87 -7.47
C ILE A 94 -25.41 50.29 -6.17
N GLU A 95 -26.14 50.33 -5.07
CA GLU A 95 -25.70 49.76 -3.79
C GLU A 95 -25.63 48.22 -3.86
N ASN A 96 -26.64 47.57 -4.42
CA ASN A 96 -26.62 46.12 -4.66
C ASN A 96 -25.47 45.70 -5.59
N LEU A 97 -25.19 46.46 -6.65
CA LEU A 97 -24.04 46.22 -7.51
C LEU A 97 -22.71 46.36 -6.77
N LYS A 98 -22.56 47.36 -5.90
CA LYS A 98 -21.35 47.53 -5.08
C LYS A 98 -21.16 46.36 -4.12
N LEU A 99 -22.23 45.92 -3.44
CA LEU A 99 -22.20 44.77 -2.55
C LEU A 99 -21.83 43.49 -3.31
N GLU A 100 -22.36 43.30 -4.51
CA GLU A 100 -22.06 42.12 -5.31
C GLU A 100 -20.62 42.14 -5.87
N ILE A 101 -20.09 43.32 -6.23
CA ILE A 101 -18.67 43.50 -6.58
C ILE A 101 -17.79 43.17 -5.38
N GLU A 102 -18.13 43.65 -4.18
CA GLU A 102 -17.35 43.36 -2.97
C GLU A 102 -17.37 41.87 -2.63
N LYS A 103 -18.53 41.20 -2.77
CA LYS A 103 -18.63 39.74 -2.65
C LYS A 103 -17.77 39.03 -3.71
N TYR A 104 -17.80 39.48 -4.95
CA TYR A 104 -16.97 38.94 -6.03
C TYR A 104 -15.48 39.09 -5.71
N GLU A 105 -15.03 40.26 -5.24
CA GLU A 105 -13.64 40.51 -4.84
C GLU A 105 -13.23 39.64 -3.65
N ARG A 106 -14.08 39.50 -2.63
CA ARG A 106 -13.87 38.60 -1.49
C ARG A 106 -13.78 37.13 -1.93
N ASN A 107 -14.62 36.70 -2.86
CA ASN A 107 -14.58 35.35 -3.39
C ASN A 107 -13.37 35.12 -4.29
N ASN A 108 -12.97 36.11 -5.08
CA ASN A 108 -11.80 36.06 -5.94
C ASN A 108 -10.50 35.99 -5.12
N THR A 109 -10.39 36.78 -4.05
CA THR A 109 -9.25 36.72 -3.13
C THR A 109 -9.16 35.38 -2.39
N LYS A 110 -10.29 34.83 -1.93
CA LYS A 110 -10.36 33.47 -1.36
C LYS A 110 -9.99 32.41 -2.39
N ASN A 111 -10.49 32.51 -3.62
CA ASN A 111 -10.19 31.57 -4.70
C ASN A 111 -8.69 31.59 -5.02
N LEU A 112 -8.08 32.77 -5.15
CA LEU A 112 -6.64 32.93 -5.35
C LEU A 112 -5.83 32.33 -4.19
N PHE A 113 -6.26 32.56 -2.94
CA PHE A 113 -5.63 31.97 -1.77
C PHE A 113 -5.71 30.43 -1.77
N LEU A 114 -6.88 29.87 -2.11
CA LEU A 114 -7.07 28.42 -2.21
C LEU A 114 -6.27 27.81 -3.37
N GLN A 115 -6.20 28.48 -4.52
CA GLN A 115 -5.36 28.08 -5.64
C GLN A 115 -3.88 28.05 -5.26
N ASN A 116 -3.38 29.07 -4.56
CA ASN A 116 -2.01 29.09 -4.03
C ASN A 116 -1.76 27.95 -3.03
N LYS A 117 -2.72 27.69 -2.14
CA LYS A 117 -2.63 26.58 -1.18
C LYS A 117 -2.64 25.22 -1.88
N LEU A 118 -3.49 25.03 -2.89
CA LEU A 118 -3.52 23.83 -3.73
C LEU A 118 -2.21 23.65 -4.49
N TYR A 119 -1.66 24.72 -5.06
CA TYR A 119 -0.34 24.70 -5.72
C TYR A 119 0.77 24.22 -4.76
N GLU A 120 0.81 24.72 -3.53
CA GLU A 120 1.78 24.26 -2.54
C GLU A 120 1.60 22.79 -2.16
N LEU A 121 0.35 22.33 -2.01
CA LEU A 121 0.04 20.94 -1.70
C LEU A 121 0.42 20.00 -2.84
N PHE A 122 0.12 20.36 -4.08
CA PHE A 122 0.50 19.57 -5.25
C PHE A 122 2.02 19.58 -5.49
N ARG A 123 2.70 20.71 -5.28
CA ARG A 123 4.17 20.81 -5.32
C ARG A 123 4.84 19.89 -4.30
N LYS A 124 4.28 19.78 -3.09
CA LYS A 124 4.79 18.88 -2.04
C LYS A 124 4.50 17.40 -2.33
N LYS A 125 3.42 17.09 -3.06
CA LYS A 125 2.98 15.72 -3.32
C LYS A 125 3.56 15.09 -4.60
N ARG A 126 4.06 15.88 -5.56
CA ARG A 126 4.59 15.38 -6.84
C ARG A 126 5.89 16.08 -7.26
N PRO A 127 7.07 15.59 -6.83
CA PRO A 127 8.33 16.02 -7.43
C PRO A 127 8.65 15.31 -8.76
N ASP A 128 7.95 14.21 -9.13
CA ASP A 128 8.43 13.29 -10.18
C ASP A 128 7.35 12.63 -11.07
N GLU A 129 6.15 13.23 -11.17
CA GLU A 129 5.22 12.86 -12.24
C GLU A 129 5.43 13.80 -13.42
N HIS A 130 5.64 13.19 -14.58
CA HIS A 130 5.85 13.87 -15.85
C HIS A 130 4.80 14.97 -16.00
N ARG A 131 5.26 16.20 -16.24
CA ARG A 131 4.37 17.25 -16.77
C ARG A 131 3.76 16.65 -18.02
N ASP A 132 2.47 16.32 -17.96
CA ASP A 132 1.66 16.03 -19.14
C ASP A 132 1.82 17.24 -20.07
N GLY A 133 2.73 17.10 -21.04
CA GLY A 133 3.01 18.13 -22.01
C GLY A 133 1.74 18.44 -22.79
N ASP A 134 1.40 19.72 -22.85
CA ASP A 134 0.49 20.34 -23.81
C ASP A 134 -0.77 19.53 -24.18
N LYS A 135 -1.55 19.14 -23.17
CA LYS A 135 -2.96 18.80 -23.40
C LYS A 135 -3.71 20.10 -23.70
N SER A 136 -4.35 20.18 -24.87
CA SER A 136 -5.12 21.32 -25.35
C SER A 136 -5.96 21.93 -24.23
N MET A 137 -5.92 23.27 -24.08
CA MET A 137 -6.68 23.99 -23.03
C MET A 137 -8.15 23.58 -22.98
N ASN A 138 -8.72 23.23 -24.14
CA ASN A 138 -10.09 22.74 -24.28
C ASN A 138 -10.32 21.34 -23.65
N ASP A 139 -9.34 20.44 -23.69
CA ASP A 139 -9.42 19.12 -23.02
C ASP A 139 -9.35 19.27 -21.49
N GLN A 140 -8.56 20.23 -21.00
CA GLN A 140 -8.48 20.52 -19.57
C GLN A 140 -9.77 21.18 -19.05
N GLU A 141 -10.33 22.10 -19.81
CA GLU A 141 -11.61 22.75 -19.52
C GLU A 141 -12.77 21.75 -19.54
N GLN A 142 -12.82 20.85 -20.53
CA GLN A 142 -13.83 19.79 -20.59
C GLN A 142 -13.73 18.83 -19.40
N ARG A 143 -12.52 18.39 -19.03
CA ARG A 143 -12.33 17.54 -17.83
C ARG A 143 -12.75 18.26 -16.55
N TYR A 144 -12.41 19.54 -16.41
CA TYR A 144 -12.81 20.33 -15.26
C TYR A 144 -14.34 20.47 -15.19
N LEU A 145 -14.99 20.75 -16.33
CA LEU A 145 -16.44 20.82 -16.41
C LEU A 145 -17.08 19.48 -16.06
N SER A 146 -16.59 18.36 -16.61
CA SER A 146 -17.05 17.02 -16.24
C SER A 146 -16.90 16.75 -14.75
N SER A 147 -15.74 17.05 -14.15
CA SER A 147 -15.54 16.90 -12.70
C SER A 147 -16.44 17.83 -11.88
N MET A 148 -16.78 19.02 -12.38
CA MET A 148 -17.74 19.91 -11.72
C MET A 148 -19.18 19.43 -11.81
N TYR A 149 -19.56 18.80 -12.93
CA TYR A 149 -20.86 18.13 -13.05
C TYR A 149 -20.93 16.93 -12.10
N GLU A 150 -19.92 16.07 -12.08
CA GLU A 150 -19.83 14.94 -11.14
C GLU A 150 -19.89 15.43 -9.68
N TYR A 151 -19.17 16.50 -9.34
CA TYR A 151 -19.24 17.10 -8.00
C TYR A 151 -20.65 17.62 -7.67
N LYS A 152 -21.32 18.26 -8.63
CA LYS A 152 -22.68 18.76 -8.45
C LYS A 152 -23.67 17.61 -8.24
N GLU A 153 -23.55 16.54 -9.02
CA GLU A 153 -24.37 15.33 -8.86
C GLU A 153 -24.15 14.72 -7.48
N LEU A 154 -22.88 14.52 -7.08
CA LEU A 154 -22.55 13.96 -5.77
C LEU A 154 -23.02 14.84 -4.62
N LYS A 155 -22.97 16.17 -4.79
CA LYS A 155 -23.52 17.12 -3.82
C LYS A 155 -25.03 16.99 -3.70
N ASN A 156 -25.74 16.92 -4.82
CA ASN A 156 -27.19 16.74 -4.82
C ASN A 156 -27.59 15.41 -4.16
N GLU A 157 -26.88 14.32 -4.46
CA GLU A 157 -27.08 13.02 -3.82
C GLU A 157 -26.84 13.09 -2.30
N TYR A 158 -25.77 13.78 -1.88
CA TYR A 158 -25.49 14.00 -0.46
C TYR A 158 -26.61 14.78 0.23
N ASP A 159 -27.08 15.88 -0.39
CA ASP A 159 -28.16 16.71 0.13
C ASP A 159 -29.47 15.91 0.22
N GLU A 160 -29.79 15.08 -0.78
CA GLU A 160 -30.94 14.17 -0.73
C GLU A 160 -30.84 13.15 0.40
N ILE A 161 -29.67 12.52 0.56
CA ILE A 161 -29.43 11.55 1.64
C ILE A 161 -29.57 12.24 3.00
N ASN A 162 -29.02 13.45 3.14
CA ASN A 162 -29.09 14.20 4.38
C ASN A 162 -30.54 14.62 4.71
N ASN A 163 -31.30 15.09 3.72
CA ASN A 163 -32.72 15.42 3.88
C ASN A 163 -33.54 14.19 4.31
N LYS A 164 -33.34 13.04 3.66
CA LYS A 164 -33.99 11.78 4.04
C LYS A 164 -33.61 11.35 5.47
N LYS A 165 -32.32 11.45 5.83
CA LYS A 165 -31.85 11.15 7.21
C LYS A 165 -32.51 12.06 8.23
N GLN A 166 -32.64 13.36 7.93
CA GLN A 166 -33.26 14.35 8.80
C GLN A 166 -34.77 14.12 8.95
N GLU A 167 -35.47 13.78 7.86
CA GLU A 167 -36.88 13.42 7.90
C GLU A 167 -37.13 12.20 8.79
N ILE A 168 -36.32 11.14 8.63
CA ILE A 168 -36.40 9.94 9.46
C ILE A 168 -36.14 10.28 10.94
N ALA A 169 -35.11 11.08 11.23
CA ALA A 169 -34.79 11.50 12.59
C ALA A 169 -35.93 12.31 13.23
N ASN A 170 -36.54 13.22 12.47
CA ASN A 170 -37.69 14.01 12.93
C ASN A 170 -38.90 13.13 13.21
N ASN A 171 -39.23 12.20 12.33
CA ASN A 171 -40.33 11.24 12.51
C ASN A 171 -40.14 10.37 13.77
N HIS A 172 -38.92 9.88 14.00
CA HIS A 172 -38.61 9.13 15.22
C HIS A 172 -38.69 10.01 16.48
N LYS A 173 -38.29 11.28 16.40
CA LYS A 173 -38.39 12.23 17.51
C LYS A 173 -39.85 12.52 17.88
N GLU A 174 -40.70 12.71 16.88
CA GLU A 174 -42.14 12.91 17.05
C GLU A 174 -42.78 11.68 17.70
N LYS A 175 -42.57 10.48 17.15
CA LYS A 175 -43.05 9.22 17.73
C LYS A 175 -42.58 9.00 19.17
N LEU A 176 -41.33 9.35 19.47
CA LEU A 176 -40.80 9.28 20.84
C LEU A 176 -41.56 10.23 21.78
N GLN A 177 -41.83 11.46 21.33
CA GLN A 177 -42.58 12.44 22.10
C GLN A 177 -44.02 11.98 22.36
N GLU A 178 -44.71 11.48 21.33
CA GLU A 178 -46.05 10.92 21.46
C GLU A 178 -46.08 9.78 22.48
N LYS A 179 -45.17 8.80 22.36
CA LYS A 179 -45.10 7.66 23.27
C LYS A 179 -44.75 8.07 24.69
N LYS A 180 -43.91 9.10 24.86
CA LYS A 180 -43.60 9.65 26.17
C LYS A 180 -44.82 10.30 26.81
N GLN A 181 -45.57 11.12 26.06
CA GLN A 181 -46.80 11.75 26.54
C GLN A 181 -47.88 10.69 26.88
N GLU A 182 -48.05 9.68 26.04
CA GLU A 182 -48.95 8.55 26.29
C GLU A 182 -48.55 7.81 27.57
N SER A 183 -47.26 7.51 27.75
CA SER A 183 -46.75 6.86 28.95
C SER A 183 -46.94 7.70 30.20
N GLU A 184 -46.70 9.01 30.14
CA GLU A 184 -46.92 9.93 31.26
C GLU A 184 -48.41 10.00 31.65
N ARG A 185 -49.30 10.04 30.66
CA ARG A 185 -50.75 10.02 30.90
C ARG A 185 -51.18 8.73 31.61
N LEU A 186 -50.79 7.58 31.08
CA LEU A 186 -51.10 6.27 31.66
C LEU A 186 -50.50 6.13 33.06
N TYR A 187 -49.27 6.62 33.27
CA TYR A 187 -48.62 6.62 34.58
C TYR A 187 -49.41 7.47 35.58
N HIS A 188 -49.86 8.65 35.18
CA HIS A 188 -50.66 9.52 36.05
C HIS A 188 -52.03 8.92 36.39
N GLU A 189 -52.70 8.28 35.43
CA GLU A 189 -53.96 7.55 35.67
C GLU A 189 -53.76 6.36 36.62
N PHE A 190 -52.71 5.56 36.41
CA PHE A 190 -52.35 4.46 37.29
C PHE A 190 -52.09 4.94 38.72
N TYR A 191 -51.34 6.03 38.89
CA TYR A 191 -51.03 6.59 40.20
C TYR A 191 -52.27 7.13 40.92
N LYS A 192 -53.21 7.78 40.20
CA LYS A 192 -54.50 8.18 40.76
C LYS A 192 -55.31 6.98 41.27
N GLN A 193 -55.36 5.90 40.49
CA GLN A 193 -56.05 4.67 40.90
C GLN A 193 -55.38 4.04 42.12
N LYS A 194 -54.05 4.00 42.14
CA LYS A 194 -53.26 3.50 43.27
C LYS A 194 -53.50 4.30 44.55
N GLN A 195 -53.51 5.63 44.46
CA GLN A 195 -53.85 6.52 45.58
C GLN A 195 -55.27 6.27 46.08
N HIS A 196 -56.25 6.16 45.19
CA HIS A 196 -57.64 5.89 45.55
C HIS A 196 -57.81 4.53 46.26
N ILE A 197 -57.16 3.47 45.75
CA ILE A 197 -57.20 2.14 46.40
C ILE A 197 -56.52 2.18 47.78
N ALA A 198 -55.39 2.88 47.90
CA ALA A 198 -54.64 2.96 49.14
C ALA A 198 -55.36 3.77 50.24
N GLN A 199 -56.07 4.85 49.89
CA GLN A 199 -56.90 5.60 50.85
C GLN A 199 -58.04 4.76 51.41
N ASN A 200 -58.60 3.85 50.60
CA ASN A 200 -59.67 2.93 51.02
C ASN A 200 -59.13 1.67 51.76
N ALA A 201 -57.80 1.52 51.89
CA ALA A 201 -57.19 0.37 52.53
C ALA A 201 -57.11 0.54 54.06
N LYS A 202 -57.54 -0.49 54.80
CA LYS A 202 -57.52 -0.49 56.27
C LYS A 202 -56.37 -1.32 56.81
N SER A 203 -55.74 -0.85 57.88
CA SER A 203 -54.64 -1.54 58.54
C SER A 203 -55.12 -2.82 59.23
N THR A 204 -54.55 -3.98 58.87
CA THR A 204 -54.90 -5.29 59.48
C THR A 204 -54.65 -5.32 60.99
N ARG A 205 -53.72 -4.50 61.50
CA ARG A 205 -53.33 -4.47 62.93
C ARG A 205 -54.15 -3.51 63.77
N THR A 206 -54.71 -2.47 63.16
CA THR A 206 -55.32 -1.34 63.88
C THR A 206 -56.75 -1.04 63.43
N GLY A 207 -57.23 -1.65 62.34
CA GLY A 207 -58.56 -1.43 61.76
C GLY A 207 -58.77 -0.07 61.10
N ASN A 208 -57.91 0.90 61.43
CA ASN A 208 -57.98 2.28 60.95
C ASN A 208 -57.34 2.43 59.56
N GLU A 209 -57.83 3.42 58.82
CA GLU A 209 -57.28 3.87 57.54
C GLU A 209 -55.88 4.47 57.74
N PHE A 210 -55.02 4.30 56.74
CA PHE A 210 -53.66 4.87 56.77
C PHE A 210 -53.71 6.39 56.59
N SER A 211 -52.87 7.12 57.35
CA SER A 211 -52.73 8.57 57.17
C SER A 211 -52.08 8.89 55.82
N MET A 212 -52.60 9.89 55.10
CA MET A 212 -52.08 10.34 53.80
C MET A 212 -50.56 10.61 53.81
N LYS A 213 -50.02 11.10 54.93
CA LYS A 213 -48.58 11.36 55.07
C LYS A 213 -47.70 10.10 54.97
N VAL A 214 -48.21 8.96 55.46
CA VAL A 214 -47.50 7.67 55.38
C VAL A 214 -47.49 7.16 53.94
N PHE A 215 -48.60 7.39 53.21
CA PHE A 215 -48.70 7.05 51.81
C PHE A 215 -47.75 7.88 50.94
N GLU A 216 -47.72 9.20 51.11
CA GLU A 216 -46.77 10.10 50.43
C GLU A 216 -45.31 9.71 50.68
N GLN A 217 -44.99 9.26 51.91
CA GLN A 217 -43.64 8.78 52.24
C GLN A 217 -43.29 7.48 51.50
N TRP A 218 -44.22 6.53 51.41
CA TRP A 218 -43.99 5.29 50.66
C TRP A 218 -43.90 5.53 49.17
N GLU A 219 -44.76 6.39 48.63
CA GLU A 219 -44.75 6.83 47.24
C GLU A 219 -43.42 7.51 46.87
N GLY A 220 -42.94 8.42 47.71
CA GLY A 220 -41.63 9.04 47.51
C GLY A 220 -40.46 8.06 47.60
N SER A 221 -40.56 7.03 48.45
CA SER A 221 -39.54 5.98 48.56
C SER A 221 -39.53 5.05 47.34
N GLU A 222 -40.71 4.67 46.86
CA GLU A 222 -40.89 3.86 45.66
C GLU A 222 -40.38 4.59 44.42
N LYS A 223 -40.77 5.86 44.24
CA LYS A 223 -40.29 6.68 43.13
C LYS A 223 -38.77 6.79 43.10
N LYS A 224 -38.13 7.00 44.26
CA LYS A 224 -36.65 7.01 44.35
C LYS A 224 -36.04 5.67 43.95
N LYS A 225 -36.64 4.54 44.35
CA LYS A 225 -36.16 3.21 43.93
C LYS A 225 -36.36 2.97 42.44
N ASP A 226 -37.48 3.41 41.87
CA ASP A 226 -37.73 3.33 40.43
C ASP A 226 -36.71 4.17 39.64
N GLU A 227 -36.38 5.37 40.11
CA GLU A 227 -35.31 6.21 39.55
C GLU A 227 -33.94 5.49 39.61
N MET A 228 -33.61 4.83 40.72
CA MET A 228 -32.38 4.03 40.81
C MET A 228 -32.37 2.84 39.86
N VAL A 229 -33.48 2.12 39.73
CA VAL A 229 -33.61 0.96 38.82
C VAL A 229 -33.51 1.41 37.36
N THR A 230 -34.16 2.50 36.99
CA THR A 230 -34.09 3.06 35.64
C THR A 230 -32.66 3.53 35.31
N ALA A 231 -31.98 4.20 36.23
CA ALA A 231 -30.56 4.57 36.07
C ALA A 231 -29.66 3.34 35.86
N ALA A 232 -29.81 2.29 36.69
CA ALA A 232 -29.03 1.06 36.55
C ALA A 232 -29.31 0.33 35.22
N ARG A 233 -30.57 0.34 34.75
CA ARG A 233 -30.94 -0.23 33.44
C ARG A 233 -30.30 0.54 32.29
N LEU A 234 -30.31 1.86 32.33
CA LEU A 234 -29.66 2.70 31.33
C LEU A 234 -28.14 2.47 31.29
N GLU A 235 -27.51 2.35 32.46
CA GLU A 235 -26.10 2.01 32.56
C GLU A 235 -25.81 0.62 31.99
N ASN A 236 -26.64 -0.38 32.29
CA ASN A 236 -26.50 -1.72 31.72
C ASN A 236 -26.58 -1.71 30.19
N ILE A 237 -27.58 -1.02 29.62
CA ILE A 237 -27.73 -0.87 28.16
C ILE A 237 -26.50 -0.17 27.56
N ARG A 238 -26.00 0.89 28.22
CA ARG A 238 -24.79 1.61 27.79
C ARG A 238 -23.57 0.69 27.79
N LEU A 239 -23.39 -0.11 28.83
CA LEU A 239 -22.28 -1.07 28.94
C LEU A 239 -22.40 -2.19 27.90
N GLN A 240 -23.59 -2.74 27.68
CA GLN A 240 -23.83 -3.72 26.62
C GLN A 240 -23.52 -3.16 25.24
N ASN A 241 -23.92 -1.92 24.95
CA ASN A 241 -23.58 -1.24 23.69
C ASN A 241 -22.07 -1.02 23.55
N LYS A 242 -21.40 -0.61 24.62
CA LYS A 242 -19.94 -0.47 24.63
C LYS A 242 -19.24 -1.80 24.38
N LEU A 243 -19.70 -2.87 25.03
CA LEU A 243 -19.17 -4.21 24.85
C LEU A 243 -19.34 -4.68 23.40
N ARG A 244 -20.54 -4.55 22.82
CA ARG A 244 -20.79 -4.89 21.41
C ARG A 244 -19.89 -4.11 20.44
N ARG A 245 -19.69 -2.81 20.68
CA ARG A 245 -18.75 -2.00 19.88
C ARG A 245 -17.32 -2.51 20.01
N GLN A 246 -16.86 -2.79 21.22
CA GLN A 246 -15.51 -3.30 21.46
C GLN A 246 -15.31 -4.68 20.84
N GLU A 247 -16.30 -5.58 20.93
CA GLU A 247 -16.28 -6.89 20.28
C GLU A 247 -16.23 -6.75 18.75
N SER A 248 -16.99 -5.82 18.16
CA SER A 248 -16.96 -5.56 16.72
C SER A 248 -15.60 -5.04 16.26
N VAL A 249 -15.00 -4.09 17.00
CA VAL A 249 -13.64 -3.60 16.71
C VAL A 249 -12.62 -4.73 16.85
N LEU A 250 -12.79 -5.60 17.84
CA LEU A 250 -11.89 -6.73 18.05
C LEU A 250 -12.00 -7.75 16.90
N ARG A 251 -13.21 -8.07 16.46
CA ARG A 251 -13.45 -8.88 15.26
C ARG A 251 -12.85 -8.27 14.01
N GLN A 252 -13.01 -6.96 13.78
CA GLN A 252 -12.39 -6.30 12.62
C GLN A 252 -10.86 -6.37 12.67
N LYS A 253 -10.26 -6.30 13.86
CA LYS A 253 -8.80 -6.48 14.02
C LYS A 253 -8.37 -7.93 13.80
N GLU A 254 -9.20 -8.90 14.20
CA GLU A 254 -8.98 -10.32 13.89
C GLU A 254 -9.18 -10.61 12.40
N GLU A 255 -10.15 -9.99 11.73
CA GLU A 255 -10.37 -10.05 10.29
C GLU A 255 -9.25 -9.35 9.50
N LEU A 256 -8.66 -8.27 10.02
CA LEU A 256 -7.43 -7.69 9.46
C LEU A 256 -6.25 -8.68 9.56
N ALA A 257 -6.26 -9.53 10.59
CA ALA A 257 -5.34 -10.66 10.70
C ALA A 257 -5.76 -11.86 9.83
N ASP A 258 -6.97 -11.89 9.28
CA ASP A 258 -7.41 -12.90 8.29
C ASP A 258 -6.82 -12.63 6.90
N GLY A 259 -6.27 -11.43 6.65
CA GLY A 259 -5.35 -11.16 5.54
C GLY A 259 -3.88 -11.53 5.84
N LEU A 260 -3.59 -11.90 7.09
CA LEU A 260 -2.30 -12.43 7.55
C LEU A 260 -2.49 -13.92 7.86
N HIS A 261 -2.63 -14.74 6.81
CA HIS A 261 -2.70 -16.17 6.99
C HIS A 261 -1.42 -16.65 7.67
N LEU A 262 -1.54 -17.05 8.95
CA LEU A 262 -0.44 -17.64 9.71
C LEU A 262 0.18 -18.83 8.94
N ILE A 263 -0.64 -19.51 8.16
CA ILE A 263 -0.26 -20.58 7.22
C ILE A 263 0.70 -20.06 6.15
N ASP A 264 0.43 -18.90 5.54
CA ASP A 264 1.32 -18.32 4.52
C ASP A 264 2.65 -17.85 5.13
N PHE A 265 2.61 -17.33 6.36
CA PHE A 265 3.83 -16.97 7.08
C PHE A 265 4.68 -18.21 7.42
N GLU A 266 4.05 -19.28 7.88
CA GLU A 266 4.72 -20.56 8.12
C GLU A 266 5.24 -21.18 6.81
N GLN A 267 4.48 -21.08 5.72
CA GLN A 267 4.90 -21.54 4.39
C GLN A 267 6.13 -20.76 3.91
N LEU A 268 6.10 -19.43 3.96
CA LEU A 268 7.26 -18.58 3.62
C LEU A 268 8.49 -18.93 4.47
N LYS A 269 8.29 -19.26 5.74
CA LYS A 269 9.38 -19.67 6.63
C LYS A 269 9.97 -21.02 6.22
N ILE A 270 9.13 -21.99 5.87
CA ILE A 270 9.56 -23.30 5.37
C ILE A 270 10.31 -23.14 4.05
N GLU A 271 9.78 -22.35 3.11
CA GLU A 271 10.40 -22.06 1.82
C GLU A 271 11.76 -21.38 1.97
N ASN A 272 11.84 -20.36 2.83
CA ASN A 272 13.10 -19.67 3.10
C ASN A 272 14.16 -20.63 3.66
N GLN A 273 13.76 -21.49 4.60
CA GLN A 273 14.65 -22.50 5.15
C GLN A 273 15.12 -23.50 4.07
N THR A 274 14.21 -24.00 3.23
CA THR A 274 14.59 -24.94 2.15
C THR A 274 15.47 -24.29 1.08
N TYR A 275 15.28 -23.00 0.79
CA TYR A 275 16.19 -22.28 -0.11
C TYR A 275 17.56 -22.07 0.50
N ASN A 276 17.66 -21.77 1.79
CA ASN A 276 18.96 -21.67 2.48
C ASN A 276 19.70 -23.00 2.48
N GLU A 277 19.03 -24.11 2.76
CA GLU A 277 19.61 -25.46 2.69
C GLU A 277 20.14 -25.77 1.27
N LYS A 278 19.39 -25.41 0.22
CA LYS A 278 19.87 -25.55 -1.17
C LYS A 278 21.07 -24.67 -1.47
N ILE A 279 21.11 -23.45 -0.96
CA ILE A 279 22.26 -22.54 -1.13
C ILE A 279 23.50 -23.14 -0.47
N GLU A 280 23.37 -23.67 0.75
CA GLU A 280 24.46 -24.35 1.46
C GLU A 280 24.96 -25.58 0.69
N GLU A 281 24.06 -26.44 0.20
CA GLU A 281 24.43 -27.62 -0.61
C GLU A 281 25.22 -27.22 -1.87
N ARG A 282 24.73 -26.20 -2.61
CA ARG A 282 25.41 -25.70 -3.82
C ARG A 282 26.77 -25.06 -3.47
N ASN A 283 26.87 -24.37 -2.34
CA ASN A 283 28.14 -23.80 -1.87
C ASN A 283 29.16 -24.90 -1.53
N GLU A 284 28.73 -25.99 -0.91
CA GLU A 284 29.60 -27.15 -0.68
C GLU A 284 30.06 -27.81 -1.98
N GLU A 285 29.15 -27.99 -2.94
CA GLU A 285 29.49 -28.51 -4.28
C GLU A 285 30.50 -27.61 -4.99
N LEU A 286 30.31 -26.29 -4.97
CA LEU A 286 31.25 -25.31 -5.49
C LEU A 286 32.62 -25.42 -4.83
N LEU A 287 32.66 -25.59 -3.50
CA LEU A 287 33.91 -25.77 -2.77
C LEU A 287 34.62 -27.07 -3.17
N LYS A 288 33.88 -28.18 -3.35
CA LYS A 288 34.41 -29.45 -3.84
C LYS A 288 35.01 -29.31 -5.25
N LEU A 289 34.33 -28.59 -6.15
CA LEU A 289 34.83 -28.32 -7.50
C LEU A 289 36.09 -27.44 -7.49
N ARG A 290 36.13 -26.38 -6.67
CA ARG A 290 37.34 -25.55 -6.51
C ARG A 290 38.53 -26.37 -6.04
N LYS A 291 38.35 -27.28 -5.08
CA LYS A 291 39.40 -28.21 -4.64
C LYS A 291 39.88 -29.11 -5.77
N LYS A 292 38.96 -29.68 -6.58
CA LYS A 292 39.32 -30.49 -7.75
C LYS A 292 40.12 -29.69 -8.78
N ILE A 293 39.71 -28.45 -9.07
CA ILE A 293 40.43 -27.55 -10.00
C ILE A 293 41.85 -27.31 -9.49
N ASN A 294 42.03 -26.97 -8.21
CA ASN A 294 43.36 -26.75 -7.63
C ASN A 294 44.25 -28.00 -7.75
N ASN A 295 43.72 -29.18 -7.46
CA ASN A 295 44.47 -30.43 -7.61
C ASN A 295 44.85 -30.69 -9.08
N ILE A 296 43.93 -30.46 -10.03
CA ILE A 296 44.21 -30.63 -11.46
C ILE A 296 45.29 -29.64 -11.91
N VAL A 297 45.24 -28.38 -11.47
CA VAL A 297 46.26 -27.37 -11.80
C VAL A 297 47.64 -27.79 -11.25
N GLN A 298 47.70 -28.33 -10.03
CA GLN A 298 48.95 -28.85 -9.46
C GLN A 298 49.50 -30.02 -10.28
N VAL A 299 48.67 -31.01 -10.59
CA VAL A 299 49.07 -32.16 -11.42
C VAL A 299 49.52 -31.70 -12.81
N LEU A 300 48.77 -30.79 -13.44
CA LEU A 300 49.12 -30.23 -14.74
C LEU A 300 50.47 -29.50 -14.70
N THR A 301 50.76 -28.79 -13.61
CA THR A 301 52.05 -28.11 -13.39
C THR A 301 53.18 -29.13 -13.32
N HIS A 302 53.05 -30.18 -12.49
CA HIS A 302 54.05 -31.24 -12.41
C HIS A 302 54.27 -31.98 -13.74
N VAL A 303 53.20 -32.26 -14.49
CA VAL A 303 53.31 -32.88 -15.82
C VAL A 303 54.02 -31.96 -16.80
N LYS A 304 53.72 -30.65 -16.76
CA LYS A 304 54.39 -29.64 -17.60
C LYS A 304 55.88 -29.55 -17.29
N GLU A 305 56.26 -29.51 -16.02
CA GLU A 305 57.67 -29.51 -15.58
C GLU A 305 58.40 -30.77 -16.04
N LYS A 306 57.79 -31.95 -15.84
CA LYS A 306 58.38 -33.23 -16.28
C LYS A 306 58.51 -33.30 -17.80
N LEU A 307 57.52 -32.81 -18.54
CA LEU A 307 57.59 -32.72 -20.00
C LEU A 307 58.73 -31.82 -20.46
N GLN A 308 58.87 -30.64 -19.85
CA GLN A 308 59.98 -29.72 -20.16
C GLN A 308 61.34 -30.36 -19.89
N PHE A 309 61.49 -31.09 -18.79
CA PHE A 309 62.72 -31.82 -18.48
C PHE A 309 63.04 -32.88 -19.54
N VAL A 310 62.07 -33.74 -19.87
CA VAL A 310 62.25 -34.79 -20.90
C VAL A 310 62.50 -34.18 -22.28
N GLN A 311 61.88 -33.05 -22.61
CA GLN A 311 62.15 -32.34 -23.86
C GLN A 311 63.59 -31.82 -23.92
N ALA A 312 64.09 -31.23 -22.84
CA ALA A 312 65.47 -30.76 -22.75
C ALA A 312 66.46 -31.93 -22.89
N GLU A 313 66.20 -33.05 -22.20
CA GLU A 313 66.99 -34.28 -22.32
C GLU A 313 66.94 -34.84 -23.75
N ASN A 314 65.77 -34.85 -24.41
CA ASN A 314 65.64 -35.32 -25.79
C ASN A 314 66.43 -34.45 -26.77
N VAL A 315 66.45 -33.13 -26.57
CA VAL A 315 67.29 -32.22 -27.37
C VAL A 315 68.76 -32.55 -27.17
N HIS A 316 69.20 -32.75 -25.92
CA HIS A 316 70.58 -33.11 -25.63
C HIS A 316 70.99 -34.45 -26.27
N LEU A 317 70.19 -35.51 -26.13
CA LEU A 317 70.48 -36.79 -26.79
C LEU A 317 70.49 -36.68 -28.32
N LYS A 318 69.66 -35.81 -28.92
CA LYS A 318 69.69 -35.57 -30.37
C LYS A 318 70.99 -34.91 -30.80
N GLU A 319 71.53 -34.00 -30.00
CA GLU A 319 72.84 -33.39 -30.24
C GLU A 319 73.96 -34.43 -30.13
N GLU A 320 73.96 -35.25 -29.08
CA GLU A 320 74.93 -36.35 -28.91
C GLU A 320 74.87 -37.36 -30.07
N LEU A 321 73.67 -37.74 -30.50
CA LEU A 321 73.46 -38.64 -31.64
C LEU A 321 74.02 -38.02 -32.93
N LYS A 322 73.78 -36.72 -33.16
CA LYS A 322 74.33 -36.01 -34.31
C LYS A 322 75.86 -35.98 -34.28
N GLU A 323 76.47 -35.70 -33.13
CA GLU A 323 77.93 -35.74 -32.98
C GLU A 323 78.49 -37.14 -33.25
N LEU A 324 77.81 -38.18 -32.80
CA LEU A 324 78.22 -39.57 -33.02
C LEU A 324 78.09 -39.94 -34.50
N ASP A 325 77.01 -39.57 -35.17
CA ASP A 325 76.83 -39.75 -36.61
C ASP A 325 77.92 -39.02 -37.41
N GLU A 326 78.30 -37.81 -37.00
CA GLU A 326 79.43 -37.08 -37.59
C GLU A 326 80.77 -37.80 -37.38
N LYS A 327 80.99 -38.41 -36.20
CA LYS A 327 82.19 -39.24 -35.94
C LYS A 327 82.19 -40.50 -36.81
N VAL A 328 81.05 -41.18 -36.93
CA VAL A 328 80.89 -42.39 -37.73
C VAL A 328 81.09 -42.11 -39.21
N THR A 329 80.52 -41.02 -39.73
CA THR A 329 80.72 -40.59 -41.13
C THR A 329 82.19 -40.26 -41.42
N LYS A 330 82.87 -39.50 -40.57
CA LYS A 330 84.33 -39.25 -40.68
C LYS A 330 85.15 -40.55 -40.68
N GLN A 331 84.83 -41.51 -39.82
CA GLN A 331 85.49 -42.82 -39.81
C GLN A 331 85.18 -43.63 -41.08
N ARG A 332 83.94 -43.57 -41.57
CA ARG A 332 83.52 -44.21 -42.82
C ARG A 332 84.24 -43.64 -44.03
N ASP A 333 84.49 -42.34 -44.07
CA ASP A 333 85.19 -41.66 -45.17
C ASP A 333 86.71 -41.91 -45.16
N THR A 334 87.31 -42.01 -43.96
CA THR A 334 88.75 -42.33 -43.82
C THR A 334 89.08 -43.80 -44.07
N LEU A 335 88.13 -44.71 -43.82
CA LEU A 335 88.33 -46.15 -43.97
C LEU A 335 88.74 -46.58 -45.40
N PRO A 336 88.12 -46.10 -46.50
CA PRO A 336 88.56 -46.38 -47.87
C PRO A 336 90.00 -45.93 -48.13
N ALA A 337 90.40 -44.73 -47.68
CA ALA A 337 91.76 -44.23 -47.88
C ALA A 337 92.80 -45.12 -47.19
N ILE A 338 92.52 -45.54 -45.95
CA ILE A 338 93.37 -46.48 -45.21
C ILE A 338 93.39 -47.86 -45.90
N LYS A 339 92.24 -48.38 -46.34
CA LYS A 339 92.15 -49.65 -47.08
C LYS A 339 92.95 -49.59 -48.38
N GLN A 340 92.85 -48.50 -49.15
CA GLN A 340 93.64 -48.30 -50.36
C GLN A 340 95.15 -48.24 -50.06
N SER A 341 95.56 -47.51 -49.02
CA SER A 341 96.97 -47.47 -48.58
C SER A 341 97.48 -48.86 -48.21
N ARG A 342 96.71 -49.61 -47.41
CA ARG A 342 97.00 -51.00 -47.06
C ARG A 342 97.11 -51.89 -48.30
N ASP A 343 96.19 -51.76 -49.24
CA ASP A 343 96.17 -52.60 -50.45
C ASP A 343 97.34 -52.26 -51.38
N LYS A 344 97.74 -50.98 -51.49
CA LYS A 344 98.99 -50.57 -52.15
C LYS A 344 100.22 -51.18 -51.49
N LEU A 345 100.32 -51.14 -50.15
CA LEU A 345 101.43 -51.75 -49.42
C LEU A 345 101.46 -53.28 -49.60
N LYS A 346 100.30 -53.95 -49.57
CA LYS A 346 100.19 -55.39 -49.86
C LYS A 346 100.65 -55.70 -51.28
N HIS A 347 100.19 -54.93 -52.26
CA HIS A 347 100.60 -55.10 -53.65
C HIS A 347 102.11 -54.88 -53.83
N ASN A 348 102.68 -53.83 -53.24
CA ASN A 348 104.13 -53.59 -53.25
C ASN A 348 104.90 -54.72 -52.55
N THR A 349 104.41 -55.23 -51.42
CA THR A 349 105.02 -56.38 -50.73
C THR A 349 104.99 -57.62 -51.61
N GLN A 350 103.90 -57.85 -52.34
CA GLN A 350 103.76 -58.96 -53.29
C GLN A 350 104.72 -58.79 -54.47
N ILE A 351 104.85 -57.59 -55.05
CA ILE A 351 105.84 -57.28 -56.09
C ILE A 351 107.26 -57.50 -55.56
N LEU A 352 107.57 -57.03 -54.35
CA LEU A 352 108.88 -57.25 -53.74
C LEU A 352 109.15 -58.73 -53.55
N ARG A 353 108.18 -59.51 -53.06
CA ARG A 353 108.30 -60.98 -52.96
C ARG A 353 108.55 -61.63 -54.32
N GLN A 354 107.88 -61.18 -55.38
CA GLN A 354 108.11 -61.67 -56.75
C GLN A 354 109.52 -61.31 -57.24
N LYS A 355 109.97 -60.05 -57.06
CA LYS A 355 111.31 -59.57 -57.45
C LYS A 355 112.44 -60.22 -56.66
N HIS A 356 112.22 -60.55 -55.39
CA HIS A 356 113.21 -61.18 -54.52
C HIS A 356 113.20 -62.71 -54.60
N GLY A 357 112.40 -63.33 -55.48
CA GLY A 357 112.47 -64.77 -55.80
C GLY A 357 112.83 -65.67 -54.61
N LEU A 358 113.97 -66.37 -54.70
CA LEU A 358 114.46 -67.31 -53.69
C LEU A 358 114.77 -66.68 -52.32
N LEU A 359 115.05 -65.36 -52.22
CA LEU A 359 115.40 -64.68 -50.97
C LEU A 359 114.26 -64.68 -49.94
N GLY A 360 113.00 -64.77 -50.38
CA GLY A 360 111.84 -64.72 -49.49
C GLY A 360 111.43 -66.05 -48.88
N ASN A 361 111.99 -67.18 -49.35
CA ASN A 361 111.60 -68.51 -48.92
C ASN A 361 112.81 -69.28 -48.40
N ARG A 362 113.05 -69.19 -47.09
CA ARG A 362 114.18 -69.83 -46.39
C ARG A 362 114.31 -71.33 -46.70
N ILE A 363 113.20 -72.03 -46.94
CA ILE A 363 113.20 -73.47 -47.22
C ILE A 363 113.82 -73.75 -48.60
N LEU A 364 113.39 -73.00 -49.63
CA LEU A 364 114.00 -73.14 -50.97
C LEU A 364 115.46 -72.66 -51.02
N LEU A 365 115.83 -71.69 -50.16
CA LEU A 365 117.21 -71.22 -50.01
C LEU A 365 118.11 -72.30 -49.40
N MET A 366 117.65 -72.96 -48.33
CA MET A 366 118.34 -74.13 -47.75
C MET A 366 118.48 -75.28 -48.75
N ASP A 367 117.45 -75.56 -49.55
CA ASP A 367 117.53 -76.61 -50.59
C ASP A 367 118.53 -76.25 -51.71
N PHE A 368 118.67 -74.97 -52.04
CA PHE A 368 119.65 -74.51 -53.03
C PHE A 368 121.09 -74.56 -52.48
N GLU A 369 121.30 -74.15 -51.22
CA GLU A 369 122.57 -74.36 -50.51
C GLU A 369 122.93 -75.84 -50.44
N ASN A 370 121.97 -76.70 -50.08
CA ASN A 370 122.18 -78.15 -50.01
C ASN A 370 122.49 -78.78 -51.38
N LYS A 371 122.04 -78.18 -52.50
CA LYS A 371 122.42 -78.60 -53.86
C LYS A 371 123.78 -78.08 -54.31
N ILE A 372 124.18 -76.88 -53.90
CA ILE A 372 125.50 -76.31 -54.21
C ILE A 372 126.61 -77.02 -53.43
N VAL A 373 126.34 -77.47 -52.20
CA VAL A 373 127.29 -78.23 -51.37
C VAL A 373 127.48 -79.67 -51.87
N ASN A 374 126.63 -80.15 -52.78
CA ASN A 374 126.70 -81.50 -53.38
C ASN A 374 127.19 -81.52 -54.84
N ILE A 375 127.94 -80.49 -55.26
CA ILE A 375 128.75 -80.44 -56.49
C ILE A 375 130.20 -80.21 -56.06
#